data_AF-A0AAU9JPM8-F1
#
_entry.id   AF-A0AAU9JPM8-F1
#
_cell.length_a   1.000
_cell.length_b   1.000
_cell.length_c   1.000
_cell.angle_alpha   90.00
_cell.angle_beta   90.00
_cell.angle_gamma   90.00
#
_symmetry.space_group_name_H-M   'P 1'
#
loop_
_entity.id
_entity.type
_entity.pdbx_description
1 polymer ?
#
loop_
_entity_poly.entity_id
_entity_poly.type
_entity_poly.pdbx_seq_one_letter_code
_entity_poly.pdbx_strand_id
1 'polypeptide(L)'
;MPAFKHFLLVLFYLLQANSLKIRPQSVFLQTSYYEKTQSTSLGTLADGIDKLNQDLTDLAQQLDESLKALNDQVKNSIDISDEYSTALITANINDIKRQLDALDQQISQLEAEYTTIQYCQDKLSCGLCTERTDCVWCSEEKTCVSGDENGPSGEGCFDYYYGQCDNTGCDIYLSCDNCIADPLCGWCENGDFCVSGTEDGSDQCKSDFYIHKDGSNSICPAVGNSGSDTDLYVNTNNLEQKDEDDYQADLDVLYGVKEDLEKQLEQLEDALDEINDEARKAENRDMGDIAVENDLGGIGDMVDSQYEDEIEESKDYQWELVEESSEETIDQVNEQVVESTDSVDENINESYSAIQDRLDEVESELNSEIDALESDIESLQTEVDSSAAQSNTTTTETTTTDGTTTDETTDGTTETSEADTTESTETSESSDATSSETAE
;
A
#
# COMPACT_ATOMS: atom_id res chain seq x y z
N MET A 1 -50.26 89.69 29.39
CA MET A 1 -48.98 88.96 29.24
C MET A 1 -48.58 87.95 30.35
N PRO A 2 -49.30 87.69 31.46
CA PRO A 2 -48.88 86.61 32.39
C PRO A 2 -49.29 85.19 31.93
N ALA A 3 -50.41 85.03 31.22
CA ALA A 3 -50.95 83.72 30.82
C ALA A 3 -50.01 82.91 29.90
N PHE A 4 -49.42 83.55 28.89
CA PHE A 4 -48.51 82.89 27.93
C PHE A 4 -47.26 82.29 28.61
N LYS A 5 -46.82 82.87 29.73
CA LYS A 5 -45.67 82.40 30.50
C LYS A 5 -46.01 81.19 31.38
N HIS A 6 -47.28 81.02 31.77
CA HIS A 6 -47.75 79.79 32.41
C HIS A 6 -47.95 78.66 31.38
N PHE A 7 -48.51 78.96 30.21
CA PHE A 7 -48.67 77.96 29.15
C PHE A 7 -47.33 77.36 28.71
N LEU A 8 -46.31 78.19 28.47
CA LEU A 8 -44.95 77.71 28.16
C LEU A 8 -44.29 76.92 29.30
N LEU A 9 -44.56 77.26 30.56
CA LEU A 9 -44.03 76.49 31.71
C LEU A 9 -44.71 75.11 31.86
N VAL A 10 -46.02 75.02 31.59
CA VAL A 10 -46.75 73.74 31.58
C VAL A 10 -46.29 72.88 30.41
N LEU A 11 -46.12 73.45 29.21
CA LEU A 11 -45.60 72.72 28.04
C LEU A 11 -44.18 72.17 28.30
N PHE A 12 -43.31 72.97 28.91
CA PHE A 12 -41.94 72.56 29.26
C PHE A 12 -41.92 71.48 30.35
N TYR A 13 -42.86 71.51 31.30
CA TYR A 13 -42.99 70.46 32.32
C TYR A 13 -43.53 69.14 31.73
N LEU A 14 -44.47 69.18 30.79
CA LEU A 14 -44.99 67.99 30.11
C LEU A 14 -43.92 67.36 29.19
N LEU A 15 -43.12 68.18 28.51
CA LEU A 15 -41.96 67.71 27.71
C LEU A 15 -40.85 67.09 28.57
N GLN A 16 -40.65 67.53 29.82
CA GLN A 16 -39.72 66.87 30.74
C GLN A 16 -40.31 65.64 31.42
N ALA A 17 -41.63 65.59 31.67
CA ALA A 17 -42.29 64.42 32.25
C ALA A 17 -42.30 63.21 31.30
N ASN A 18 -42.46 63.45 29.99
CA ASN A 18 -42.40 62.42 28.96
C ASN A 18 -41.00 62.18 28.39
N SER A 19 -39.92 62.52 29.12
CA SER A 19 -38.58 62.00 28.82
C SER A 19 -38.50 60.51 29.20
N LEU A 20 -39.18 59.68 28.39
CA LEU A 20 -39.14 58.23 28.45
C LEU A 20 -37.68 57.80 28.42
N LYS A 21 -37.24 57.22 29.52
CA LYS A 21 -35.83 56.94 29.81
C LYS A 21 -35.39 55.67 29.09
N ILE A 22 -35.49 55.68 27.76
CA ILE A 22 -34.95 54.65 26.87
C ILE A 22 -33.44 54.65 27.09
N ARG A 23 -33.00 53.73 27.94
CA ARG A 23 -31.57 53.48 28.12
C ARG A 23 -31.08 52.80 26.84
N PRO A 24 -30.05 53.32 26.15
CA PRO A 24 -29.41 52.55 25.10
C PRO A 24 -28.71 51.35 25.76
N GLN A 25 -29.31 50.16 25.67
CA GLN A 25 -28.71 48.91 26.13
C GLN A 25 -27.85 48.22 25.05
N SER A 26 -27.71 48.82 23.86
CA SER A 26 -27.12 48.19 22.67
C SER A 26 -25.60 48.02 22.68
N VAL A 27 -24.85 48.58 23.65
CA VAL A 27 -23.38 48.67 23.58
C VAL A 27 -22.64 47.81 24.62
N PHE A 28 -23.33 47.02 25.45
CA PHE A 28 -22.69 46.23 26.52
C PHE A 28 -22.73 44.70 26.33
N LEU A 29 -23.06 44.22 25.12
CA LEU A 29 -23.16 42.78 24.82
C LEU A 29 -22.05 42.20 23.93
N GLN A 30 -21.30 43.01 23.16
CA GLN A 30 -20.30 42.48 22.23
C GLN A 30 -18.95 42.08 22.88
N THR A 31 -18.50 42.76 23.93
CA THR A 31 -17.15 42.54 24.50
C THR A 31 -17.04 41.44 25.55
N SER A 32 -18.16 40.91 26.08
CA SER A 32 -18.13 39.78 27.02
C SER A 32 -18.27 38.41 26.36
N TYR A 33 -18.45 38.37 25.03
CA TYR A 33 -18.64 37.13 24.27
C TYR A 33 -17.32 36.43 23.91
N TYR A 34 -16.25 37.18 23.61
CA TYR A 34 -14.99 36.63 23.10
C TYR A 34 -14.10 35.94 24.15
N GLU A 35 -14.15 36.33 25.44
CA GLU A 35 -13.36 35.66 26.50
C GLU A 35 -14.10 34.47 27.16
N LYS A 36 -15.34 34.16 26.74
CA LYS A 36 -16.18 33.13 27.37
C LYS A 36 -16.52 31.94 26.46
N THR A 37 -15.91 31.86 25.28
CA THR A 37 -16.07 30.72 24.36
C THR A 37 -15.51 29.40 24.94
N GLN A 38 -14.51 29.45 25.83
CA GLN A 38 -13.97 28.28 26.57
C GLN A 38 -14.98 27.55 27.48
N SER A 39 -16.22 28.04 27.62
CA SER A 39 -17.31 27.29 28.28
C SER A 39 -18.61 27.29 27.48
N THR A 40 -18.52 27.46 26.16
CA THR A 40 -19.63 27.24 25.23
C THR A 40 -19.55 25.83 24.64
N SER A 41 -20.68 25.25 24.26
CA SER A 41 -20.72 23.94 23.58
C SER A 41 -19.84 23.92 22.32
N LEU A 42 -19.73 25.05 21.62
CA LEU A 42 -18.88 25.22 20.44
C LEU A 42 -17.37 25.11 20.78
N GLY A 43 -16.92 25.72 21.88
CA GLY A 43 -15.53 25.58 22.33
C GLY A 43 -15.18 24.16 22.75
N THR A 44 -16.09 23.46 23.43
CA THR A 44 -15.92 22.03 23.76
C THR A 44 -15.94 21.12 22.53
N LEU A 45 -16.65 21.53 21.46
CA LEU A 45 -16.63 20.82 20.18
C LEU A 45 -15.29 21.02 19.45
N ALA A 46 -14.78 22.25 19.39
CA ALA A 46 -13.48 22.56 18.79
C ALA A 46 -12.32 21.81 19.49
N ASP A 47 -12.24 21.87 20.82
CA ASP A 47 -11.28 21.07 21.62
C ASP A 47 -11.42 19.55 21.34
N GLY A 48 -12.64 19.09 21.04
CA GLY A 48 -12.94 17.70 20.68
C GLY A 48 -12.47 17.32 19.28
N ILE A 49 -12.58 18.23 18.30
CA ILE A 49 -12.12 18.06 16.93
C ILE A 49 -10.58 18.05 16.88
N ASP A 50 -9.93 19.02 17.54
CA ASP A 50 -8.46 19.08 17.64
C ASP A 50 -7.89 17.79 18.25
N LYS A 51 -8.53 17.30 19.32
CA LYS A 51 -8.14 16.03 19.94
C LYS A 51 -8.37 14.83 19.03
N LEU A 52 -9.49 14.78 18.31
CA LEU A 52 -9.76 13.69 17.36
C LEU A 52 -8.74 13.69 16.21
N ASN A 53 -8.34 14.86 15.73
CA ASN A 53 -7.30 15.01 14.69
C ASN A 53 -5.92 14.55 15.19
N GLN A 54 -5.59 14.87 16.45
CA GLN A 54 -4.38 14.34 17.09
C GLN A 54 -4.45 12.81 17.27
N ASP A 55 -5.55 12.26 17.79
CA ASP A 55 -5.74 10.81 17.96
C ASP A 55 -5.69 10.07 16.60
N LEU A 56 -6.17 10.68 15.50
CA LEU A 56 -6.04 10.19 14.12
C LEU A 56 -4.59 10.21 13.60
N THR A 57 -3.85 11.28 13.90
CA THR A 57 -2.44 11.41 13.51
C THR A 57 -1.57 10.38 14.22
N ASP A 58 -1.77 10.22 15.55
CA ASP A 58 -1.08 9.20 16.34
C ASP A 58 -1.41 7.78 15.87
N LEU A 59 -2.66 7.52 15.46
CA LEU A 59 -3.07 6.23 14.87
C LEU A 59 -2.42 5.99 13.51
N ALA A 60 -2.34 7.00 12.64
CA ALA A 60 -1.68 6.89 11.33
C ALA A 60 -0.18 6.59 11.51
N GLN A 61 0.50 7.27 12.45
CA GLN A 61 1.90 6.98 12.77
C GLN A 61 2.08 5.56 13.32
N GLN A 62 1.23 5.10 14.25
CA GLN A 62 1.29 3.73 14.77
C GLN A 62 1.05 2.67 13.69
N LEU A 63 0.20 2.97 12.70
CA LEU A 63 -0.04 2.08 11.56
C LEU A 63 1.20 1.99 10.65
N ASP A 64 1.84 3.12 10.33
CA ASP A 64 3.09 3.16 9.55
C ASP A 64 4.22 2.40 10.26
N GLU A 65 4.46 2.67 11.54
CA GLU A 65 5.44 1.96 12.36
C GLU A 65 5.16 0.45 12.41
N SER A 66 3.88 0.04 12.48
CA SER A 66 3.47 -1.36 12.47
C SER A 66 3.65 -2.03 11.12
N LEU A 67 3.32 -1.35 10.01
CA LEU A 67 3.52 -1.84 8.64
C LEU A 67 5.01 -1.99 8.33
N LYS A 68 5.83 -1.04 8.77
CA LYS A 68 7.29 -1.10 8.66
C LYS A 68 7.89 -2.26 9.45
N ALA A 69 7.49 -2.44 10.71
CA ALA A 69 7.93 -3.57 11.52
C ALA A 69 7.49 -4.92 10.93
N LEU A 70 6.30 -5.00 10.33
CA LEU A 70 5.82 -6.18 9.62
C LEU A 70 6.62 -6.45 8.34
N ASN A 71 6.94 -5.42 7.55
CA ASN A 71 7.79 -5.50 6.36
C ASN A 71 9.19 -6.03 6.72
N ASP A 72 9.81 -5.48 7.77
CA ASP A 72 11.10 -5.95 8.28
C ASP A 72 11.02 -7.41 8.78
N GLN A 73 9.94 -7.80 9.46
CA GLN A 73 9.72 -9.19 9.88
C GLN A 73 9.55 -10.15 8.69
N VAL A 74 8.85 -9.73 7.63
CA VAL A 74 8.68 -10.51 6.40
C VAL A 74 10.02 -10.68 5.68
N LYS A 75 10.81 -9.60 5.53
CA LYS A 75 12.16 -9.66 4.94
C LYS A 75 13.06 -10.64 5.68
N ASN A 76 13.20 -10.49 7.00
CA ASN A 76 13.97 -11.43 7.83
C ASN A 76 13.48 -12.89 7.70
N SER A 77 12.17 -13.12 7.51
CA SER A 77 11.63 -14.47 7.31
C SER A 77 11.93 -15.05 5.92
N ILE A 78 12.10 -14.21 4.90
CA ILE A 78 12.53 -14.62 3.55
C ILE A 78 14.03 -14.95 3.60
N ASP A 79 14.86 -14.05 4.14
CA ASP A 79 16.31 -14.25 4.25
C ASP A 79 16.67 -15.58 4.95
N ILE A 80 16.00 -15.90 6.07
CA ILE A 80 16.19 -17.15 6.82
C ILE A 80 15.72 -18.37 6.01
N SER A 81 14.64 -18.25 5.25
CA SER A 81 14.12 -19.32 4.39
C SER A 81 15.10 -19.63 3.25
N ASP A 82 15.65 -18.59 2.63
CA ASP A 82 16.56 -18.68 1.50
C ASP A 82 17.94 -19.22 1.95
N GLU A 83 18.47 -18.74 3.08
CA GLU A 83 19.71 -19.29 3.68
C GLU A 83 19.56 -20.78 4.01
N TYR A 84 18.44 -21.19 4.62
CA TYR A 84 18.19 -22.59 4.96
C TYR A 84 18.08 -23.48 3.71
N SER A 85 17.36 -23.02 2.69
CA SER A 85 17.11 -23.77 1.46
C SER A 85 18.41 -23.93 0.64
N THR A 86 19.17 -22.84 0.52
CA THR A 86 20.51 -22.81 -0.08
C THR A 86 21.48 -23.75 0.64
N ALA A 87 21.51 -23.71 1.97
CA ALA A 87 22.38 -24.59 2.77
C ALA A 87 22.03 -26.07 2.61
N LEU A 88 20.74 -26.41 2.56
CA LEU A 88 20.27 -27.80 2.37
C LEU A 88 20.63 -28.35 0.98
N ILE A 89 20.39 -27.58 -0.08
CA ILE A 89 20.74 -27.99 -1.45
C ILE A 89 22.26 -28.09 -1.62
N THR A 90 23.01 -27.13 -1.09
CA THR A 90 24.48 -27.18 -1.06
C THR A 90 25.00 -28.41 -0.31
N ALA A 91 24.36 -28.82 0.79
CA ALA A 91 24.74 -30.04 1.50
C ALA A 91 24.50 -31.31 0.66
N ASN A 92 23.37 -31.38 -0.07
CA ASN A 92 23.07 -32.50 -0.96
C ASN A 92 24.04 -32.57 -2.15
N ILE A 93 24.34 -31.43 -2.80
CA ILE A 93 25.37 -31.33 -3.86
C ILE A 93 26.72 -31.86 -3.38
N ASN A 94 27.13 -31.48 -2.16
CA ASN A 94 28.38 -31.94 -1.55
C ASN A 94 28.35 -33.41 -1.09
N ASP A 95 27.17 -34.03 -0.95
CA ASP A 95 27.06 -35.47 -0.71
C ASP A 95 27.15 -36.26 -2.02
N ILE A 96 26.40 -35.86 -3.06
CA ILE A 96 26.47 -36.49 -4.39
C ILE A 96 27.88 -36.40 -4.98
N LYS A 97 28.56 -35.25 -4.86
CA LYS A 97 29.97 -35.13 -5.30
C LYS A 97 30.91 -36.12 -4.60
N ARG A 98 30.73 -36.35 -3.30
CA ARG A 98 31.48 -37.39 -2.55
C ARG A 98 31.11 -38.81 -2.96
N GLN A 99 29.87 -39.07 -3.37
CA GLN A 99 29.45 -40.37 -3.90
C GLN A 99 30.06 -40.62 -5.29
N LEU A 100 30.08 -39.60 -6.17
CA LEU A 100 30.76 -39.65 -7.46
C LEU A 100 32.27 -39.90 -7.31
N ASP A 101 32.96 -39.14 -6.44
CA ASP A 101 34.39 -39.35 -6.15
C ASP A 101 34.70 -40.78 -5.66
N ALA A 102 33.77 -41.39 -4.91
CA ALA A 102 33.90 -42.76 -4.41
C ALA A 102 33.60 -43.82 -5.49
N LEU A 103 32.64 -43.57 -6.38
CA LEU A 103 32.38 -44.44 -7.53
C LEU A 103 33.52 -44.39 -8.55
N ASP A 104 34.09 -43.21 -8.83
CA ASP A 104 35.23 -43.08 -9.73
C ASP A 104 36.46 -43.84 -9.23
N GLN A 105 36.66 -43.90 -7.90
CA GLN A 105 37.69 -44.74 -7.29
C GLN A 105 37.39 -46.24 -7.45
N GLN A 106 36.13 -46.67 -7.31
CA GLN A 106 35.72 -48.07 -7.50
C GLN A 106 35.85 -48.51 -8.97
N ILE A 107 35.38 -47.69 -9.91
CA ILE A 107 35.54 -47.91 -11.36
C ILE A 107 37.03 -47.98 -11.70
N SER A 108 37.84 -47.01 -11.27
CA SER A 108 39.29 -47.01 -11.54
C SER A 108 40.01 -48.26 -10.97
N GLN A 109 39.56 -48.77 -9.82
CA GLN A 109 40.08 -50.01 -9.25
C GLN A 109 39.67 -51.23 -10.08
N LEU A 110 38.39 -51.36 -10.42
CA LEU A 110 37.88 -52.48 -11.23
C LEU A 110 38.47 -52.50 -12.65
N GLU A 111 38.65 -51.34 -13.28
CA GLU A 111 39.32 -51.24 -14.57
C GLU A 111 40.79 -51.70 -14.50
N ALA A 112 41.50 -51.41 -13.40
CA ALA A 112 42.86 -51.86 -13.18
C ALA A 112 42.95 -53.38 -12.92
N GLU A 113 41.99 -53.93 -12.15
CA GLU A 113 41.85 -55.37 -11.92
C GLU A 113 41.52 -56.11 -13.23
N TYR A 114 40.52 -55.64 -13.99
CA TYR A 114 40.14 -56.18 -15.30
C TYR A 114 41.28 -56.13 -16.32
N THR A 115 42.00 -55.01 -16.41
CA THR A 115 43.19 -54.87 -17.29
C THR A 115 44.29 -55.86 -16.92
N THR A 116 44.41 -56.22 -15.65
CA THR A 116 45.40 -57.21 -15.18
C THR A 116 44.97 -58.62 -15.57
N ILE A 117 43.70 -58.97 -15.36
CA ILE A 117 43.10 -60.26 -15.77
C ILE A 117 43.31 -60.49 -17.28
N GLN A 118 42.89 -59.53 -18.12
CA GLN A 118 43.06 -59.58 -19.58
C GLN A 118 44.52 -59.77 -19.99
N TYR A 119 45.45 -59.01 -19.40
CA TYR A 119 46.87 -59.13 -19.72
C TYR A 119 47.42 -60.54 -19.45
N CYS A 120 47.02 -61.15 -18.33
CA CYS A 120 47.46 -62.49 -17.96
C CYS A 120 46.84 -63.54 -18.91
N GLN A 121 45.52 -63.50 -19.14
CA GLN A 121 44.81 -64.47 -19.98
C GLN A 121 45.36 -64.58 -21.41
N ASP A 122 45.85 -63.47 -21.98
CA ASP A 122 46.53 -63.43 -23.29
C ASP A 122 47.85 -64.23 -23.36
N LYS A 123 48.42 -64.68 -22.23
CA LYS A 123 49.74 -65.32 -22.19
C LYS A 123 49.64 -66.83 -22.30
N LEU A 124 49.88 -67.34 -23.51
CA LEU A 124 49.88 -68.77 -23.83
C LEU A 124 51.12 -69.56 -23.34
N SER A 125 52.03 -68.99 -22.56
CA SER A 125 53.18 -69.73 -22.02
C SER A 125 53.67 -69.17 -20.70
N CYS A 126 54.22 -70.04 -19.87
CA CYS A 126 54.72 -69.69 -18.54
C CYS A 126 55.69 -68.50 -18.58
N GLY A 127 56.68 -68.50 -19.49
CA GLY A 127 57.70 -67.46 -19.55
C GLY A 127 57.16 -66.06 -19.92
N LEU A 128 56.07 -65.99 -20.69
CA LEU A 128 55.36 -64.74 -21.00
C LEU A 128 54.38 -64.34 -19.89
N CYS A 129 53.85 -65.32 -19.17
CA CYS A 129 52.99 -65.11 -18.02
C CYS A 129 53.77 -64.49 -16.85
N THR A 130 54.85 -65.14 -16.41
CA THR A 130 55.68 -64.71 -15.27
C THR A 130 56.59 -63.52 -15.59
N GLU A 131 56.43 -62.86 -16.74
CA GLU A 131 57.16 -61.63 -17.10
C GLU A 131 56.70 -60.44 -16.23
N ARG A 132 55.43 -60.43 -15.80
CA ARG A 132 54.93 -59.48 -14.79
C ARG A 132 54.78 -60.14 -13.42
N THR A 133 54.81 -59.31 -12.39
CA THR A 133 54.65 -59.68 -10.98
C THR A 133 53.20 -59.73 -10.50
N ASP A 134 52.23 -59.59 -11.41
CA ASP A 134 50.79 -59.66 -11.16
C ASP A 134 50.10 -60.78 -11.98
N CYS A 135 50.88 -61.67 -12.58
CA CYS A 135 50.41 -62.90 -13.19
C CYS A 135 51.15 -64.12 -12.61
N VAL A 136 50.46 -65.26 -12.51
CA VAL A 136 51.03 -66.57 -12.21
C VAL A 136 50.65 -67.58 -13.27
N TRP A 137 51.59 -68.48 -13.60
CA TRP A 137 51.34 -69.57 -14.53
C TRP A 137 50.86 -70.80 -13.79
N CYS A 138 49.73 -71.36 -14.21
CA CYS A 138 49.13 -72.53 -13.60
C CYS A 138 49.51 -73.80 -14.36
N SER A 139 50.25 -74.66 -13.65
CA SER A 139 51.03 -75.73 -14.29
C SER A 139 50.18 -76.95 -14.66
N GLU A 140 49.07 -77.19 -13.95
CA GLU A 140 48.09 -78.25 -14.24
C GLU A 140 47.13 -77.82 -15.36
N GLU A 141 46.58 -76.61 -15.25
CA GLU A 141 45.59 -76.04 -16.16
C GLU A 141 46.20 -75.46 -17.46
N LYS A 142 47.53 -75.27 -17.50
CA LYS A 142 48.31 -74.66 -18.61
C LYS A 142 47.78 -73.30 -19.05
N THR A 143 47.36 -72.49 -18.08
CA THR A 143 46.80 -71.15 -18.29
C THR A 143 47.52 -70.12 -17.43
N CYS A 144 47.46 -68.85 -17.85
CA CYS A 144 48.00 -67.73 -17.11
C CYS A 144 46.86 -66.94 -16.47
N VAL A 145 46.97 -66.67 -15.17
CA VAL A 145 45.93 -66.00 -14.38
C VAL A 145 46.54 -64.87 -13.56
N SER A 146 45.71 -63.90 -13.14
CA SER A 146 46.12 -62.87 -12.18
C SER A 146 46.59 -63.51 -10.87
N GLY A 147 47.71 -63.06 -10.31
CA GLY A 147 48.29 -63.61 -9.09
C GLY A 147 49.61 -62.97 -8.68
N ASP A 148 50.05 -63.22 -7.45
CA ASP A 148 51.32 -62.70 -6.91
C ASP A 148 52.20 -63.83 -6.33
N GLU A 149 53.23 -63.47 -5.54
CA GLU A 149 54.14 -64.43 -4.92
C GLU A 149 53.49 -65.43 -3.94
N ASN A 150 52.25 -65.17 -3.51
CA ASN A 150 51.45 -66.04 -2.66
C ASN A 150 50.56 -67.00 -3.45
N GLY A 151 50.34 -66.75 -4.75
CA GLY A 151 49.55 -67.57 -5.65
C GLY A 151 48.57 -66.79 -6.53
N PRO A 152 47.67 -67.49 -7.24
CA PRO A 152 46.62 -66.85 -8.03
C PRO A 152 45.70 -66.00 -7.13
N SER A 153 45.26 -64.84 -7.64
CA SER A 153 44.37 -63.91 -6.93
C SER A 153 42.94 -64.45 -6.76
N GLY A 154 42.55 -65.41 -7.61
CA GLY A 154 41.32 -66.19 -7.47
C GLY A 154 41.61 -67.64 -7.09
N GLU A 155 40.56 -68.39 -6.73
CA GLU A 155 40.69 -69.84 -6.51
C GLU A 155 40.83 -70.59 -7.84
N GLY A 156 41.66 -71.64 -7.87
CA GLY A 156 41.71 -72.58 -9.00
C GLY A 156 43.09 -72.76 -9.63
N CYS A 157 44.10 -73.12 -8.81
CA CYS A 157 45.40 -73.64 -9.23
C CYS A 157 46.32 -73.80 -7.99
N PHE A 158 46.66 -75.04 -7.61
CA PHE A 158 47.48 -75.32 -6.41
C PHE A 158 48.99 -75.28 -6.71
N ASP A 159 49.39 -75.76 -7.89
CA ASP A 159 50.79 -75.75 -8.36
C ASP A 159 50.98 -74.66 -9.43
N TYR A 160 51.36 -73.46 -8.96
CA TYR A 160 51.64 -72.27 -9.77
C TYR A 160 53.15 -71.95 -9.85
N TYR A 161 53.54 -71.20 -10.88
CA TYR A 161 54.85 -70.54 -10.97
C TYR A 161 54.69 -69.02 -10.96
N TYR A 162 55.51 -68.35 -10.16
CA TYR A 162 55.55 -66.88 -10.02
C TYR A 162 56.97 -66.37 -10.28
N GLY A 163 57.12 -65.35 -11.13
CA GLY A 163 58.37 -64.66 -11.46
C GLY A 163 59.46 -65.50 -12.16
N GLN A 164 59.46 -66.81 -11.99
CA GLN A 164 60.32 -67.77 -12.65
C GLN A 164 59.55 -69.07 -12.85
N CYS A 165 59.46 -69.50 -14.11
CA CYS A 165 59.06 -70.85 -14.47
C CYS A 165 60.14 -71.85 -14.06
N ASP A 166 59.72 -73.03 -13.59
CA ASP A 166 60.62 -74.18 -13.53
C ASP A 166 60.88 -74.66 -14.97
N ASN A 167 61.84 -74.01 -15.64
CA ASN A 167 62.27 -74.22 -17.03
C ASN A 167 62.94 -75.59 -17.26
N THR A 168 62.56 -76.61 -16.50
CA THR A 168 63.05 -77.99 -16.61
C THR A 168 62.17 -78.85 -17.51
N GLY A 169 60.96 -78.39 -17.85
CA GLY A 169 60.04 -79.02 -18.78
C GLY A 169 59.99 -78.32 -20.15
N CYS A 170 59.98 -79.11 -21.21
CA CYS A 170 59.82 -78.63 -22.58
C CYS A 170 58.35 -78.38 -22.97
N ASP A 171 57.41 -78.86 -22.14
CA ASP A 171 55.96 -78.70 -22.31
C ASP A 171 55.49 -77.24 -22.32
N ILE A 172 56.36 -76.29 -21.96
CA ILE A 172 56.14 -74.84 -22.09
C ILE A 172 56.02 -74.36 -23.55
N TYR A 173 56.47 -75.15 -24.53
CA TYR A 173 56.46 -74.76 -25.94
C TYR A 173 55.24 -75.34 -26.67
N LEU A 174 54.23 -74.50 -26.93
CA LEU A 174 52.99 -74.87 -27.63
C LEU A 174 53.09 -74.93 -29.17
N SER A 175 54.27 -74.68 -29.75
CA SER A 175 54.48 -74.83 -31.19
C SER A 175 55.78 -75.57 -31.47
N CYS A 176 55.78 -76.37 -32.54
CA CYS A 176 56.95 -77.13 -32.95
C CYS A 176 58.19 -76.23 -33.14
N ASP A 177 58.05 -75.07 -33.80
CA ASP A 177 59.18 -74.17 -34.08
C ASP A 177 59.83 -73.62 -32.80
N ASN A 178 59.02 -73.28 -31.79
CA ASN A 178 59.53 -72.82 -30.49
C ASN A 178 60.10 -73.99 -29.68
N CYS A 179 59.45 -75.16 -29.76
CA CYS A 179 59.87 -76.39 -29.09
C CYS A 179 61.26 -76.84 -29.52
N ILE A 180 61.50 -76.95 -30.83
CA ILE A 180 62.80 -77.39 -31.34
C ILE A 180 63.86 -76.27 -31.30
N ALA A 181 63.51 -75.03 -30.96
CA ALA A 181 64.50 -73.97 -30.81
C ALA A 181 65.46 -74.26 -29.65
N ASP A 182 64.94 -74.88 -28.57
CA ASP A 182 65.69 -75.36 -27.40
C ASP A 182 66.32 -76.75 -27.69
N PRO A 183 67.66 -76.91 -27.57
CA PRO A 183 68.35 -78.17 -27.85
C PRO A 183 68.16 -79.28 -26.80
N LEU A 184 67.34 -79.06 -25.77
CA LEU A 184 66.93 -80.10 -24.80
C LEU A 184 65.48 -80.59 -25.03
N CYS A 185 64.86 -80.14 -26.12
CA CYS A 185 63.43 -80.26 -26.38
C CYS A 185 63.14 -80.73 -27.80
N GLY A 186 62.08 -81.52 -27.96
CA GLY A 186 61.59 -81.90 -29.29
C GLY A 186 60.08 -82.13 -29.33
N TRP A 187 59.51 -81.92 -30.51
CA TRP A 187 58.07 -81.89 -30.73
C TRP A 187 57.55 -83.30 -31.04
N CYS A 188 56.40 -83.66 -30.47
CA CYS A 188 55.72 -84.91 -30.75
C CYS A 188 54.53 -84.69 -31.69
N GLU A 189 54.70 -84.95 -32.98
CA GLU A 189 53.68 -84.76 -34.02
C GLU A 189 52.40 -85.60 -33.77
N ASN A 190 52.51 -86.73 -33.08
CA ASN A 190 51.36 -87.60 -32.77
C ASN A 190 50.52 -87.11 -31.55
N GLY A 191 50.73 -85.88 -31.07
CA GLY A 191 49.85 -85.28 -30.06
C GLY A 191 49.96 -83.76 -29.91
N ASP A 192 50.72 -83.08 -30.77
CA ASP A 192 50.93 -81.64 -30.76
C ASP A 192 51.41 -81.07 -29.42
N PHE A 193 52.37 -81.75 -28.80
CA PHE A 193 53.02 -81.31 -27.56
C PHE A 193 54.54 -81.43 -27.65
N CYS A 194 55.23 -80.55 -26.94
CA CYS A 194 56.68 -80.56 -26.80
C CYS A 194 57.11 -81.41 -25.60
N VAL A 195 58.20 -82.17 -25.75
CA VAL A 195 58.73 -83.08 -24.72
C VAL A 195 60.24 -82.94 -24.57
N SER A 196 60.73 -83.16 -23.35
CA SER A 196 62.16 -83.24 -23.08
C SER A 196 62.77 -84.45 -23.80
N GLY A 197 63.90 -84.22 -24.47
CA GLY A 197 64.56 -85.24 -25.28
C GLY A 197 65.85 -84.71 -25.91
N THR A 198 66.43 -85.51 -26.80
CA THR A 198 67.68 -85.19 -27.50
C THR A 198 67.58 -85.65 -28.95
N GLU A 199 68.62 -85.47 -29.76
CA GLU A 199 68.67 -86.00 -31.14
C GLU A 199 68.36 -87.51 -31.27
N ASP A 200 68.61 -88.30 -30.21
CA ASP A 200 68.31 -89.74 -30.14
C ASP A 200 66.82 -90.06 -29.86
N GLY A 201 66.02 -89.08 -29.43
CA GLY A 201 64.59 -89.25 -29.12
C GLY A 201 64.16 -88.72 -27.75
N SER A 202 62.93 -89.07 -27.35
CA SER A 202 62.34 -88.82 -26.02
C SER A 202 61.63 -90.07 -25.52
N ASP A 203 61.66 -90.33 -24.21
CA ASP A 203 60.90 -91.43 -23.58
C ASP A 203 59.37 -91.24 -23.69
N GLN A 204 58.91 -90.01 -23.96
CA GLN A 204 57.49 -89.65 -24.01
C GLN A 204 56.91 -89.64 -25.43
N CYS A 205 57.75 -89.65 -26.47
CA CYS A 205 57.33 -89.63 -27.87
C CYS A 205 57.96 -90.77 -28.68
N LYS A 206 57.18 -91.42 -29.55
CA LYS A 206 57.73 -92.43 -30.47
C LYS A 206 58.66 -91.76 -31.48
N SER A 207 59.83 -92.37 -31.72
CA SER A 207 60.86 -91.90 -32.67
C SER A 207 60.31 -91.44 -34.02
N ASP A 208 59.33 -92.14 -34.55
CA ASP A 208 58.77 -91.93 -35.89
C ASP A 208 57.98 -90.61 -36.00
N PHE A 209 57.58 -90.01 -34.87
CA PHE A 209 56.80 -88.77 -34.76
C PHE A 209 57.54 -87.68 -33.96
N TYR A 210 58.80 -87.93 -33.59
CA TYR A 210 59.60 -87.02 -32.79
C TYR A 210 60.45 -86.12 -33.70
N ILE A 211 60.35 -84.81 -33.47
CA ILE A 211 61.02 -83.78 -34.26
C ILE A 211 61.98 -83.03 -33.34
N HIS A 212 63.26 -83.01 -33.67
CA HIS A 212 64.31 -82.35 -32.90
C HIS A 212 65.25 -81.62 -33.85
N LYS A 213 65.73 -80.45 -33.47
CA LYS A 213 66.56 -79.57 -34.32
C LYS A 213 67.82 -80.22 -34.85
N ASP A 214 68.50 -80.99 -34.02
CA ASP A 214 69.69 -81.79 -34.41
C ASP A 214 69.33 -83.22 -34.86
N GLY A 215 68.06 -83.61 -34.77
CA GLY A 215 67.58 -84.95 -35.12
C GLY A 215 67.46 -85.20 -36.63
N SER A 216 67.17 -86.45 -36.99
CA SER A 216 66.96 -86.86 -38.39
C SER A 216 65.70 -86.23 -39.02
N ASN A 217 64.75 -85.78 -38.19
CA ASN A 217 63.57 -85.03 -38.58
C ASN A 217 63.60 -83.70 -37.82
N SER A 218 64.01 -82.62 -38.50
CA SER A 218 64.22 -81.28 -37.92
C SER A 218 63.37 -80.20 -38.60
N ILE A 219 62.41 -80.61 -39.44
CA ILE A 219 61.49 -79.73 -40.13
C ILE A 219 60.12 -79.91 -39.48
N CYS A 220 59.65 -78.89 -38.78
CA CYS A 220 58.28 -78.85 -38.28
C CYS A 220 57.28 -78.99 -39.44
N PRO A 221 56.17 -79.74 -39.28
CA PRO A 221 55.15 -79.83 -40.30
C PRO A 221 54.68 -78.41 -40.60
N ALA A 222 54.83 -77.97 -41.85
CA ALA A 222 54.40 -76.62 -42.24
C ALA A 222 52.92 -76.50 -41.91
N VAL A 223 52.58 -75.68 -40.91
CA VAL A 223 51.25 -75.59 -40.28
C VAL A 223 50.18 -75.62 -41.36
N GLY A 224 49.59 -76.81 -41.53
CA GLY A 224 48.45 -76.97 -42.39
C GLY A 224 47.37 -76.06 -41.83
N ASN A 225 46.74 -75.26 -42.68
CA ASN A 225 45.65 -74.37 -42.29
C ASN A 225 44.38 -75.21 -42.04
N SER A 226 44.50 -76.15 -41.12
CA SER A 226 43.56 -77.18 -40.74
C SER A 226 42.67 -76.56 -39.69
N GLY A 227 41.51 -76.06 -40.12
CA GLY A 227 40.51 -75.48 -39.24
C GLY A 227 40.16 -76.48 -38.15
N SER A 228 40.65 -76.21 -36.94
CA SER A 228 40.37 -76.96 -35.73
C SER A 228 39.44 -76.11 -34.88
N ASP A 229 38.16 -76.15 -35.21
CA ASP A 229 37.10 -75.94 -34.23
C ASP A 229 37.24 -77.08 -33.20
N THR A 230 38.06 -76.85 -32.18
CA THR A 230 38.23 -77.75 -31.04
C THR A 230 37.63 -77.11 -29.81
N ASP A 231 36.40 -77.51 -29.50
CA ASP A 231 35.69 -77.16 -28.27
C ASP A 231 36.57 -77.47 -27.05
N LEU A 232 37.00 -76.41 -26.35
CA LEU A 232 37.76 -76.52 -25.10
C LEU A 232 36.79 -76.86 -23.97
N TYR A 233 36.93 -78.06 -23.42
CA TYR A 233 36.05 -78.58 -22.37
C TYR A 233 36.39 -77.96 -21.01
N VAL A 234 35.64 -76.91 -20.63
CA VAL A 234 35.77 -76.26 -19.31
C VAL A 234 35.23 -77.18 -18.21
N ASN A 235 36.07 -77.47 -17.21
CA ASN A 235 35.71 -78.29 -16.05
C ASN A 235 35.26 -77.39 -14.87
N THR A 236 33.96 -77.12 -14.77
CA THR A 236 33.38 -76.29 -13.71
C THR A 236 33.29 -77.03 -12.37
N ASN A 237 34.11 -76.66 -11.39
CA ASN A 237 33.92 -76.93 -9.95
C ASN A 237 34.57 -75.78 -9.12
N ASN A 238 33.99 -74.58 -9.15
CA ASN A 238 32.92 -74.15 -8.23
C ASN A 238 33.42 -73.71 -6.83
N LEU A 239 34.12 -72.58 -6.83
CA LEU A 239 33.90 -71.44 -5.93
C LEU A 239 33.93 -70.20 -6.85
N GLU A 240 33.10 -69.18 -6.57
CA GLU A 240 32.70 -68.14 -7.54
C GLU A 240 33.87 -67.18 -7.91
N GLN A 241 34.76 -67.62 -8.80
CA GLN A 241 35.49 -66.71 -9.68
C GLN A 241 34.45 -65.91 -10.46
N LYS A 242 34.55 -64.58 -10.40
CA LYS A 242 33.86 -63.71 -11.35
C LYS A 242 34.50 -63.90 -12.72
N ASP A 243 33.71 -64.38 -13.66
CA ASP A 243 34.14 -64.51 -15.05
C ASP A 243 34.31 -63.10 -15.67
N GLU A 244 34.90 -63.02 -16.86
CA GLU A 244 35.08 -61.74 -17.57
C GLU A 244 33.76 -60.97 -17.72
N ASP A 245 32.68 -61.70 -18.02
CA ASP A 245 31.31 -61.19 -18.14
C ASP A 245 30.79 -60.55 -16.83
N ASP A 246 31.20 -61.05 -15.65
CA ASP A 246 30.78 -60.51 -14.35
C ASP A 246 31.47 -59.17 -14.04
N TYR A 247 32.76 -59.03 -14.40
CA TYR A 247 33.48 -57.76 -14.25
C TYR A 247 32.91 -56.68 -15.19
N GLN A 248 32.59 -57.06 -16.43
CA GLN A 248 31.95 -56.13 -17.37
C GLN A 248 30.55 -55.73 -16.89
N ALA A 249 29.77 -56.67 -16.37
CA ALA A 249 28.44 -56.38 -15.81
C ALA A 249 28.51 -55.44 -14.58
N ASP A 250 29.48 -55.63 -13.69
CA ASP A 250 29.71 -54.71 -12.55
C ASP A 250 30.10 -53.30 -13.03
N LEU A 251 31.00 -53.19 -14.01
CA LEU A 251 31.39 -51.90 -14.59
C LEU A 251 30.21 -51.19 -15.25
N ASP A 252 29.41 -51.90 -16.05
CA ASP A 252 28.19 -51.35 -16.68
C ASP A 252 27.19 -50.84 -15.63
N VAL A 253 27.03 -51.56 -14.51
CA VAL A 253 26.18 -51.13 -13.38
C VAL A 253 26.75 -49.88 -12.70
N LEU A 254 28.06 -49.82 -12.43
CA LEU A 254 28.69 -48.66 -11.79
C LEU A 254 28.63 -47.41 -12.69
N TYR A 255 28.83 -47.56 -13.99
CA TYR A 255 28.66 -46.46 -14.95
C TYR A 255 27.21 -45.97 -15.02
N GLY A 256 26.22 -46.88 -14.97
CA GLY A 256 24.80 -46.50 -14.89
C GLY A 256 24.46 -45.72 -13.61
N VAL A 257 24.96 -46.16 -12.45
CA VAL A 257 24.78 -45.44 -11.17
C VAL A 257 25.48 -44.07 -11.19
N LYS A 258 26.66 -43.98 -11.83
CA LYS A 258 27.36 -42.71 -12.04
C LYS A 258 26.53 -41.74 -12.90
N GLU A 259 26.01 -42.17 -14.05
CA GLU A 259 25.16 -41.33 -14.92
C GLU A 259 23.92 -40.81 -14.17
N ASP A 260 23.24 -41.67 -13.41
CA ASP A 260 22.08 -41.28 -12.60
C ASP A 260 22.42 -40.27 -11.48
N LEU A 261 23.64 -40.31 -10.92
CA LEU A 261 24.11 -39.35 -9.92
C LEU A 261 24.59 -38.03 -10.54
N GLU A 262 25.26 -38.06 -11.68
CA GLU A 262 25.65 -36.86 -12.44
C GLU A 262 24.41 -36.05 -12.85
N LYS A 263 23.35 -36.73 -13.28
CA LYS A 263 22.06 -36.12 -13.61
C LYS A 263 21.31 -35.55 -12.40
N GLN A 264 21.39 -36.21 -11.24
CA GLN A 264 20.85 -35.66 -9.99
C GLN A 264 21.63 -34.43 -9.52
N LEU A 265 22.95 -34.42 -9.75
CA LEU A 265 23.78 -33.26 -9.47
C LEU A 265 23.41 -32.06 -10.35
N GLU A 266 23.27 -32.26 -11.67
CA GLU A 266 22.82 -31.23 -12.62
C GLU A 266 21.47 -30.62 -12.18
N GLN A 267 20.48 -31.46 -11.84
CA GLN A 267 19.17 -31.01 -11.37
C GLN A 267 19.21 -30.21 -10.06
N LEU A 268 20.15 -30.51 -9.15
CA LEU A 268 20.31 -29.75 -7.90
C LEU A 268 21.07 -28.43 -8.12
N GLU A 269 22.00 -28.39 -9.08
CA GLU A 269 22.71 -27.16 -9.45
C GLU A 269 21.76 -26.19 -10.18
N ASP A 270 20.93 -26.67 -11.11
CA ASP A 270 19.85 -25.89 -11.75
C ASP A 270 18.85 -25.34 -10.71
N ALA A 271 18.40 -26.17 -9.76
CA ALA A 271 17.47 -25.75 -8.72
C ALA A 271 18.08 -24.73 -7.73
N LEU A 272 19.39 -24.82 -7.48
CA LEU A 272 20.12 -23.84 -6.69
C LEU A 272 20.20 -22.48 -7.40
N ASP A 273 20.47 -22.48 -8.71
CA ASP A 273 20.49 -21.26 -9.51
C ASP A 273 19.10 -20.62 -9.65
N GLU A 274 18.03 -21.42 -9.80
CA GLU A 274 16.64 -20.93 -9.80
C GLU A 274 16.30 -20.21 -8.48
N ILE A 275 16.60 -20.82 -7.33
CA ILE A 275 16.38 -20.21 -6.00
C ILE A 275 17.18 -18.92 -5.83
N ASN A 276 18.46 -18.89 -6.23
CA ASN A 276 19.27 -17.67 -6.16
C ASN A 276 18.72 -16.54 -7.03
N ASP A 277 18.20 -16.86 -8.21
CA ASP A 277 17.58 -15.89 -9.10
C ASP A 277 16.18 -15.45 -8.65
N GLU A 278 15.42 -16.30 -7.96
CA GLU A 278 14.18 -15.89 -7.27
C GLU A 278 14.45 -14.99 -6.07
N ALA A 279 15.44 -15.33 -5.22
CA ALA A 279 15.88 -14.49 -4.10
C ALA A 279 16.31 -13.09 -4.58
N ARG A 280 17.12 -13.00 -5.64
CA ARG A 280 17.47 -11.72 -6.27
C ARG A 280 16.26 -10.95 -6.80
N LYS A 281 15.27 -11.64 -7.39
CA LYS A 281 14.02 -11.00 -7.85
C LYS A 281 13.17 -10.52 -6.68
N ALA A 282 13.21 -11.21 -5.54
CA ALA A 282 12.53 -10.80 -4.31
C ALA A 282 13.22 -9.58 -3.66
N GLU A 283 14.55 -9.57 -3.57
CA GLU A 283 15.34 -8.44 -3.07
C GLU A 283 15.12 -7.17 -3.93
N ASN A 284 15.03 -7.32 -5.26
CA ASN A 284 14.74 -6.23 -6.19
C ASN A 284 13.25 -5.89 -6.32
N ARG A 285 12.34 -6.67 -5.69
CA ARG A 285 10.96 -6.23 -5.49
C ARG A 285 10.93 -5.29 -4.31
N ASP A 286 11.30 -4.05 -4.60
CA ASP A 286 10.93 -2.94 -3.75
C ASP A 286 9.41 -3.03 -3.52
N MET A 287 9.01 -3.26 -2.27
CA MET A 287 7.63 -3.09 -1.85
C MET A 287 7.40 -1.59 -1.79
N GLY A 288 7.31 -0.99 -2.99
CA GLY A 288 7.37 0.45 -3.20
C GLY A 288 6.43 1.13 -2.24
N ASP A 289 6.96 2.16 -1.57
CA ASP A 289 6.39 2.74 -0.35
C ASP A 289 4.86 2.74 -0.42
N ILE A 290 4.25 2.00 0.52
CA ILE A 290 2.80 2.04 0.72
C ILE A 290 2.52 3.37 1.39
N ALA A 291 2.66 4.44 0.62
CA ALA A 291 2.18 5.76 0.94
C ALA A 291 0.68 5.63 1.12
N VAL A 292 0.24 5.52 2.37
CA VAL A 292 -1.15 5.71 2.74
C VAL A 292 -1.45 7.16 2.44
N GLU A 293 -1.94 7.40 1.22
CA GLU A 293 -2.33 8.73 0.74
C GLU A 293 -3.32 9.30 1.75
N ASN A 294 -2.91 10.37 2.43
CA ASN A 294 -3.60 10.81 3.64
C ASN A 294 -4.80 11.68 3.24
N ASP A 295 -5.83 11.01 2.72
CA ASP A 295 -7.07 11.56 2.16
C ASP A 295 -7.93 12.34 3.18
N LEU A 296 -7.45 12.43 4.44
CA LEU A 296 -7.96 13.32 5.48
C LEU A 296 -7.87 14.81 5.10
N GLY A 297 -7.05 15.18 4.10
CA GLY A 297 -6.89 16.56 3.65
C GLY A 297 -8.19 17.28 3.29
N GLY A 298 -9.19 16.57 2.76
CA GLY A 298 -10.50 17.15 2.43
C GLY A 298 -11.49 17.27 3.60
N ILE A 299 -11.15 16.78 4.79
CA ILE A 299 -12.04 16.88 5.97
C ILE A 299 -12.04 18.30 6.55
N GLY A 300 -10.91 19.01 6.49
CA GLY A 300 -10.83 20.43 6.88
C GLY A 300 -11.81 21.28 6.08
N ASP A 301 -11.66 21.27 4.75
CA ASP A 301 -12.53 21.99 3.81
C ASP A 301 -14.03 21.65 3.99
N MET A 302 -14.35 20.39 4.31
CA MET A 302 -15.74 19.96 4.54
C MET A 302 -16.30 20.45 5.88
N VAL A 303 -15.48 20.54 6.93
CA VAL A 303 -15.87 21.10 8.23
C VAL A 303 -16.03 22.62 8.12
N ASP A 304 -15.10 23.31 7.45
CA ASP A 304 -15.18 24.75 7.24
C ASP A 304 -16.40 25.12 6.39
N SER A 305 -16.70 24.37 5.32
CA SER A 305 -17.93 24.55 4.52
C SER A 305 -19.20 24.35 5.34
N GLN A 306 -19.28 23.31 6.19
CA GLN A 306 -20.45 23.10 7.05
C GLN A 306 -20.59 24.20 8.11
N TYR A 307 -19.48 24.73 8.60
CA TYR A 307 -19.47 25.84 9.56
C TYR A 307 -19.95 27.15 8.92
N GLU A 308 -19.57 27.43 7.68
CA GLU A 308 -20.10 28.57 6.92
C GLU A 308 -21.60 28.42 6.63
N ASP A 309 -22.05 27.24 6.18
CA ASP A 309 -23.46 26.92 5.94
C ASP A 309 -24.32 27.10 7.21
N GLU A 310 -23.91 26.53 8.36
CA GLU A 310 -24.63 26.69 9.65
C GLU A 310 -24.69 28.17 10.11
N ILE A 311 -23.64 28.95 9.83
CA ILE A 311 -23.62 30.38 10.13
C ILE A 311 -24.58 31.17 9.23
N GLU A 312 -24.70 30.82 7.95
CA GLU A 312 -25.62 31.47 7.02
C GLU A 312 -27.08 31.12 7.38
N GLU A 313 -27.42 29.85 7.59
CA GLU A 313 -28.75 29.43 8.03
C GLU A 313 -29.14 30.07 9.38
N SER A 314 -28.20 30.21 10.32
CA SER A 314 -28.43 30.86 11.61
C SER A 314 -28.65 32.39 11.49
N LYS A 315 -28.05 33.05 10.49
CA LYS A 315 -28.29 34.47 10.21
C LYS A 315 -29.66 34.67 9.56
N ASP A 316 -30.00 33.86 8.57
CA ASP A 316 -31.27 33.93 7.87
C ASP A 316 -32.46 33.70 8.82
N TYR A 317 -32.36 32.69 9.70
CA TYR A 317 -33.37 32.46 10.74
C TYR A 317 -33.49 33.64 11.72
N GLN A 318 -32.38 34.27 12.10
CA GLN A 318 -32.42 35.48 12.93
C GLN A 318 -33.01 36.69 12.20
N TRP A 319 -32.81 36.79 10.89
CA TRP A 319 -33.39 37.83 10.06
C TRP A 319 -34.91 37.66 9.93
N GLU A 320 -35.38 36.44 9.60
CA GLU A 320 -36.81 36.10 9.54
C GLU A 320 -37.53 36.40 10.87
N LEU A 321 -36.92 36.03 12.00
CA LEU A 321 -37.48 36.32 13.33
C LEU A 321 -37.55 37.83 13.65
N VAL A 322 -36.59 38.62 13.16
CA VAL A 322 -36.59 40.09 13.30
C VAL A 322 -37.63 40.72 12.37
N GLU A 323 -37.79 40.21 11.15
CA GLU A 323 -38.78 40.66 10.18
C GLU A 323 -40.20 40.41 10.71
N GLU A 324 -40.54 39.16 11.10
CA GLU A 324 -41.83 38.78 11.70
C GLU A 324 -42.14 39.61 12.96
N SER A 325 -41.18 39.73 13.89
CA SER A 325 -41.36 40.53 15.10
C SER A 325 -41.51 42.03 14.81
N SER A 326 -40.91 42.54 13.73
CA SER A 326 -41.05 43.94 13.32
C SER A 326 -42.40 44.21 12.68
N GLU A 327 -42.92 43.30 11.85
CA GLU A 327 -44.25 43.40 11.26
C GLU A 327 -45.33 43.36 12.35
N GLU A 328 -45.28 42.40 13.29
CA GLU A 328 -46.23 42.33 14.41
C GLU A 328 -46.18 43.61 15.26
N THR A 329 -44.99 44.16 15.52
CA THR A 329 -44.85 45.41 16.27
C THR A 329 -45.41 46.62 15.50
N ILE A 330 -45.20 46.68 14.18
CA ILE A 330 -45.74 47.74 13.33
C ILE A 330 -47.27 47.67 13.30
N ASP A 331 -47.86 46.50 13.15
CA ASP A 331 -49.31 46.31 13.15
C ASP A 331 -49.94 46.70 14.49
N GLN A 332 -49.37 46.26 15.63
CA GLN A 332 -49.84 46.65 16.96
C GLN A 332 -49.76 48.17 17.19
N VAL A 333 -48.67 48.81 16.76
CA VAL A 333 -48.53 50.28 16.87
C VAL A 333 -49.52 51.00 15.95
N ASN A 334 -49.74 50.48 14.74
CA ASN A 334 -50.67 51.07 13.77
C ASN A 334 -52.13 50.95 14.24
N GLU A 335 -52.54 49.81 14.79
CA GLU A 335 -53.86 49.62 15.43
C GLU A 335 -54.05 50.61 16.59
N GLN A 336 -53.05 50.75 17.48
CA GLN A 336 -53.10 51.71 18.58
C GLN A 336 -53.15 53.18 18.10
N VAL A 337 -52.48 53.52 17.00
CA VAL A 337 -52.54 54.85 16.39
C VAL A 337 -53.91 55.12 15.78
N VAL A 338 -54.53 54.14 15.11
CA VAL A 338 -55.91 54.25 14.59
C VAL A 338 -56.91 54.43 15.74
N GLU A 339 -56.90 53.59 16.77
CA GLU A 339 -57.79 53.72 17.94
C GLU A 339 -57.61 55.08 18.64
N SER A 340 -56.37 55.55 18.77
CA SER A 340 -56.08 56.88 19.33
C SER A 340 -56.58 58.02 18.45
N THR A 341 -56.54 57.86 17.13
CA THR A 341 -57.02 58.85 16.16
C THR A 341 -58.55 58.93 16.17
N ASP A 342 -59.23 57.79 16.12
CA ASP A 342 -60.69 57.70 16.22
C ASP A 342 -61.21 58.32 17.53
N SER A 343 -60.51 58.07 18.65
CA SER A 343 -60.83 58.69 19.94
C SER A 343 -60.63 60.21 19.92
N VAL A 344 -59.58 60.72 19.27
CA VAL A 344 -59.37 62.17 19.12
C VAL A 344 -60.46 62.80 18.25
N ASP A 345 -60.85 62.15 17.15
CA ASP A 345 -61.93 62.63 16.28
C ASP A 345 -63.29 62.61 17.00
N GLU A 346 -63.60 61.60 17.82
CA GLU A 346 -64.81 61.59 18.66
C GLU A 346 -64.81 62.77 19.65
N ASN A 347 -63.71 62.98 20.38
CA ASN A 347 -63.55 64.12 21.30
C ASN A 347 -63.65 65.50 20.58
N ILE A 348 -63.16 65.61 19.34
CA ILE A 348 -63.29 66.83 18.52
C ILE A 348 -64.74 67.05 18.11
N ASN A 349 -65.46 66.00 17.69
CA ASN A 349 -66.87 66.09 17.31
C ASN A 349 -67.78 66.43 18.49
N GLU A 350 -67.55 65.83 19.68
CA GLU A 350 -68.25 66.22 20.92
C GLU A 350 -67.98 67.69 21.27
N SER A 351 -66.71 68.11 21.20
CA SER A 351 -66.32 69.51 21.47
C SER A 351 -66.97 70.48 20.48
N TYR A 352 -67.06 70.11 19.21
CA TYR A 352 -67.72 70.92 18.17
C TYR A 352 -69.23 71.04 18.44
N SER A 353 -69.90 69.93 18.78
CA SER A 353 -71.33 69.96 19.16
C SER A 353 -71.57 70.86 20.37
N ALA A 354 -70.76 70.73 21.42
CA ALA A 354 -70.87 71.56 22.62
C ALA A 354 -70.55 73.05 22.38
N ILE A 355 -69.76 73.38 21.35
CA ILE A 355 -69.56 74.75 20.89
C ILE A 355 -70.78 75.26 20.12
N GLN A 356 -71.38 74.43 19.27
CA GLN A 356 -72.59 74.77 18.52
C GLN A 356 -73.79 75.02 19.45
N ASP A 357 -74.04 74.13 20.42
CA ASP A 357 -75.12 74.29 21.40
C ASP A 357 -75.00 75.63 22.18
N ARG A 358 -73.77 76.03 22.51
CA ARG A 358 -73.48 77.31 23.17
C ARG A 358 -73.59 78.51 22.24
N LEU A 359 -73.36 78.33 20.94
CA LEU A 359 -73.56 79.39 19.94
C LEU A 359 -75.05 79.66 19.78
N ASP A 360 -75.87 78.60 19.68
CA ASP A 360 -77.32 78.66 19.59
C ASP A 360 -77.94 79.25 20.89
N GLU A 361 -77.40 78.93 22.07
CA GLU A 361 -77.81 79.54 23.34
C GLU A 361 -77.51 81.04 23.39
N VAL A 362 -76.31 81.46 22.95
CA VAL A 362 -75.93 82.89 22.86
C VAL A 362 -76.76 83.62 21.81
N GLU A 363 -77.09 83.00 20.68
CA GLU A 363 -77.98 83.58 19.67
C GLU A 363 -79.40 83.77 20.22
N SER A 364 -79.91 82.81 20.99
CA SER A 364 -81.20 82.91 21.69
C SER A 364 -81.22 84.01 22.76
N GLU A 365 -80.17 84.10 23.58
CA GLU A 365 -80.04 85.15 24.61
C GLU A 365 -79.94 86.54 23.97
N LEU A 366 -79.13 86.69 22.90
CA LEU A 366 -78.98 87.94 22.16
C LEU A 366 -80.29 88.37 21.48
N ASN A 367 -81.03 87.46 20.86
CA ASN A 367 -82.34 87.76 20.28
C ASN A 367 -83.35 88.18 21.36
N SER A 368 -83.35 87.53 22.52
CA SER A 368 -84.18 87.92 23.67
C SER A 368 -83.81 89.29 24.23
N GLU A 369 -82.52 89.66 24.25
CA GLU A 369 -82.11 91.02 24.62
C GLU A 369 -82.53 92.05 23.56
N ILE A 370 -82.45 91.71 22.27
CA ILE A 370 -82.91 92.57 21.15
C ILE A 370 -84.42 92.82 21.24
N ASP A 371 -85.23 91.78 21.45
CA ASP A 371 -86.69 91.90 21.62
C ASP A 371 -87.04 92.79 22.83
N ALA A 372 -86.30 92.65 23.94
CA ALA A 372 -86.47 93.49 25.12
C ALA A 372 -86.09 94.96 24.82
N LEU A 373 -85.01 95.18 24.07
CA LEU A 373 -84.57 96.52 23.65
C LEU A 373 -85.57 97.16 22.68
N GLU A 374 -86.18 96.38 21.77
CA GLU A 374 -87.22 96.85 20.85
C GLU A 374 -88.50 97.25 21.63
N SER A 375 -88.91 96.45 22.61
CA SER A 375 -90.00 96.80 23.55
C SER A 375 -89.70 98.07 24.37
N ASP A 376 -88.47 98.24 24.86
CA ASP A 376 -88.05 99.46 25.57
C ASP A 376 -88.03 100.68 24.63
N ILE A 377 -87.64 100.50 23.35
CA ILE A 377 -87.71 101.54 22.32
C ILE A 377 -89.17 101.91 22.01
N GLU A 378 -90.08 100.94 21.85
CA GLU A 378 -91.52 101.23 21.65
C GLU A 378 -92.14 101.95 22.85
N SER A 379 -91.76 101.57 24.07
CA SER A 379 -92.17 102.21 25.32
C SER A 379 -91.67 103.66 25.38
N LEU A 380 -90.37 103.87 25.14
CA LEU A 380 -89.77 105.21 25.06
C LEU A 380 -90.36 106.04 23.93
N GLN A 381 -90.67 105.46 22.77
CA GLN A 381 -91.31 106.16 21.67
C GLN A 381 -92.74 106.57 22.04
N THR A 382 -93.46 105.76 22.82
CA THR A 382 -94.77 106.10 23.40
C THR A 382 -94.66 107.21 24.47
N GLU A 383 -93.62 107.21 25.31
CA GLU A 383 -93.31 108.33 26.22
C GLU A 383 -92.90 109.60 25.46
N VAL A 384 -92.16 109.49 24.36
CA VAL A 384 -91.78 110.62 23.49
C VAL A 384 -93.01 111.19 22.78
N ASP A 385 -93.88 110.37 22.20
CA ASP A 385 -95.10 110.84 21.55
C ASP A 385 -96.08 111.49 22.56
N SER A 386 -96.16 110.97 23.78
CA SER A 386 -96.99 111.57 24.84
C SER A 386 -96.37 112.81 25.50
N SER A 387 -95.04 112.96 25.51
CA SER A 387 -94.35 114.18 25.98
C SER A 387 -94.17 115.24 24.88
N ALA A 388 -94.14 114.85 23.60
CA ALA A 388 -94.21 115.74 22.44
C ALA A 388 -95.57 116.46 22.35
N ALA A 389 -96.63 115.90 22.94
CA ALA A 389 -97.89 116.60 23.16
C ALA A 389 -97.81 117.70 24.25
N GLN A 390 -96.69 117.82 24.98
CA GLN A 390 -96.56 118.72 26.14
C GLN A 390 -95.36 119.68 26.15
N SER A 391 -94.37 119.57 25.25
CA SER A 391 -93.21 120.49 25.26
C SER A 391 -92.80 120.96 23.85
N ASN A 392 -93.36 122.09 23.42
CA ASN A 392 -93.11 122.70 22.13
C ASN A 392 -92.37 124.06 22.29
N THR A 393 -91.06 124.05 22.57
CA THR A 393 -90.21 125.26 22.48
C THR A 393 -88.69 124.98 22.43
N THR A 394 -87.99 125.64 21.48
CA THR A 394 -86.59 126.15 21.58
C THR A 394 -85.43 125.10 21.53
N THR A 395 -84.71 124.90 20.41
CA THR A 395 -83.53 125.68 19.89
C THR A 395 -82.27 125.54 20.77
N THR A 396 -81.01 125.30 20.32
CA THR A 396 -80.36 124.93 19.02
C THR A 396 -78.84 124.65 19.30
N GLU A 397 -78.20 123.75 18.53
CA GLU A 397 -76.74 123.54 18.24
C GLU A 397 -75.61 123.83 19.28
N THR A 398 -74.58 122.95 19.33
CA THR A 398 -73.18 123.22 18.85
C THR A 398 -72.28 121.94 18.87
N THR A 399 -71.40 121.83 17.88
CA THR A 399 -70.32 120.82 17.58
C THR A 399 -69.21 120.67 18.66
N THR A 400 -68.28 119.69 18.66
CA THR A 400 -67.13 119.44 17.72
C THR A 400 -66.47 118.08 18.12
N THR A 401 -66.21 117.08 17.25
CA THR A 401 -64.93 116.76 16.52
C THR A 401 -63.71 116.61 17.46
N ASP A 402 -62.80 115.62 17.40
CA ASP A 402 -62.10 114.89 16.32
C ASP A 402 -61.54 113.56 16.92
N GLY A 403 -61.50 112.37 16.27
CA GLY A 403 -60.44 111.94 15.33
C GLY A 403 -59.37 111.03 16.01
N THR A 404 -58.56 110.14 15.39
CA THR A 404 -58.39 109.67 13.99
C THR A 404 -57.36 108.49 13.97
N THR A 405 -57.57 107.43 13.16
CA THR A 405 -56.55 106.48 12.57
C THR A 405 -55.69 105.54 13.46
N THR A 406 -55.04 104.44 13.00
CA THR A 406 -54.83 103.81 11.65
C THR A 406 -54.38 102.34 11.81
N ASP A 407 -54.69 101.48 10.80
CA ASP A 407 -53.80 100.56 10.01
C ASP A 407 -52.64 99.75 10.66
N GLU A 408 -52.10 98.65 10.09
CA GLU A 408 -52.25 98.03 8.75
C GLU A 408 -51.93 96.49 8.78
N THR A 409 -52.09 95.85 7.61
CA THR A 409 -51.53 94.60 6.99
C THR A 409 -50.23 93.94 7.55
N THR A 410 -49.71 92.76 7.12
CA THR A 410 -49.79 91.85 5.92
C THR A 410 -49.21 90.46 6.34
N ASP A 411 -49.67 89.28 5.88
CA ASP A 411 -49.31 88.49 4.65
C ASP A 411 -47.96 87.67 4.66
N GLY A 412 -47.92 86.51 3.96
CA GLY A 412 -46.74 85.70 3.59
C GLY A 412 -46.55 84.32 4.32
N THR A 413 -46.55 83.12 3.69
CA THR A 413 -45.59 82.41 2.78
C THR A 413 -44.30 81.87 3.47
N THR A 414 -43.77 80.64 3.25
CA THR A 414 -43.99 79.57 2.21
C THR A 414 -43.55 78.13 2.66
N GLU A 415 -43.56 77.17 1.71
CA GLU A 415 -43.24 75.71 1.71
C GLU A 415 -41.79 75.23 2.04
N THR A 416 -41.56 73.89 1.90
CA THR A 416 -40.31 73.13 1.57
C THR A 416 -39.22 72.97 2.66
N SER A 417 -38.36 71.92 2.70
CA SER A 417 -38.24 70.61 1.98
C SER A 417 -37.14 69.73 2.61
N GLU A 418 -37.27 68.39 2.51
CA GLU A 418 -36.27 67.36 2.12
C GLU A 418 -34.82 67.25 2.70
N ALA A 419 -34.24 66.06 2.44
CA ALA A 419 -32.83 65.62 2.53
C ALA A 419 -32.32 65.08 3.91
N ASP A 420 -31.90 63.82 4.15
CA ASP A 420 -31.55 62.58 3.37
C ASP A 420 -30.05 62.19 3.37
N THR A 421 -29.77 60.87 3.33
CA THR A 421 -28.53 60.13 3.01
C THR A 421 -27.22 60.41 3.80
N THR A 422 -26.55 59.40 4.41
CA THR A 422 -25.46 58.53 3.87
C THR A 422 -24.23 59.30 3.33
N GLU A 423 -23.00 58.80 3.23
CA GLU A 423 -22.46 57.43 3.09
C GLU A 423 -20.95 57.41 3.38
N SER A 424 -20.39 56.28 3.79
CA SER A 424 -18.95 55.92 3.84
C SER A 424 -18.93 54.40 4.12
N THR A 425 -18.20 53.53 3.42
CA THR A 425 -16.84 53.61 2.87
C THR A 425 -16.65 52.66 1.67
N GLU A 426 -15.80 53.08 0.71
CA GLU A 426 -14.62 52.39 0.13
C GLU A 426 -14.67 50.85 -0.13
N THR A 427 -14.41 50.34 -1.34
CA THR A 427 -13.07 50.10 -1.98
C THR A 427 -12.02 49.47 -1.05
N SER A 428 -11.18 48.50 -1.46
CA SER A 428 -10.97 47.75 -2.71
C SER A 428 -9.86 46.68 -2.50
N GLU A 429 -9.59 45.84 -3.51
CA GLU A 429 -8.36 45.00 -3.64
C GLU A 429 -8.24 43.85 -2.60
N SER A 430 -7.47 42.77 -2.79
CA SER A 430 -6.40 42.42 -3.77
C SER A 430 -6.44 40.89 -4.06
N SER A 431 -6.04 40.36 -5.24
CA SER A 431 -4.68 39.87 -5.58
C SER A 431 -4.14 38.75 -4.67
N ASP A 432 -3.38 37.72 -5.09
CA ASP A 432 -2.97 37.17 -6.40
C ASP A 432 -2.19 35.84 -6.16
N ALA A 433 -1.67 35.17 -7.21
CA ALA A 433 -0.69 34.06 -7.18
C ALA A 433 -1.15 32.70 -6.57
N THR A 434 -1.03 31.52 -7.19
CA THR A 434 -0.27 30.99 -8.36
C THR A 434 1.25 30.77 -8.20
N SER A 435 1.65 29.54 -7.88
CA SER A 435 2.91 28.83 -8.24
C SER A 435 2.98 27.50 -7.47
N SER A 436 3.60 26.38 -7.87
CA SER A 436 4.12 25.79 -9.13
C SER A 436 5.23 24.79 -8.71
N GLU A 437 5.24 23.55 -9.22
CA GLU A 437 6.42 22.63 -9.34
C GLU A 437 7.19 22.27 -8.03
N THR A 438 7.79 21.10 -7.80
CA THR A 438 8.58 20.13 -8.60
C THR A 438 8.61 18.86 -7.72
N ALA A 439 8.43 17.60 -8.15
CA ALA A 439 9.23 16.79 -9.08
C ALA A 439 10.72 16.60 -8.67
N GLU A 440 10.99 15.49 -7.97
CA GLU A 440 12.20 14.65 -8.13
C GLU A 440 11.83 13.18 -7.88
#